data_AF-A0A3L7Q6H6-F1
#
_entry.id   AF-A0A3L7Q6H6-F1
#
_cell.length_a   1.000
_cell.length_b   1.000
_cell.length_c   1.000
_cell.angle_alpha   90.00
_cell.angle_beta   90.00
_cell.angle_gamma   90.00
#
_symmetry.space_group_name_H-M   'P 1'
#
loop_
_entity.id
_entity.type
_entity.pdbx_description
1 polymer ?
#
loop_
_entity_poly.entity_id
_entity_poly.type
_entity_poly.pdbx_seq_one_letter_code
_entity_poly.pdbx_strand_id
1 'polypeptide(L)'
;FTITCTAAQLSAGEAERLVEAIPAEWARLSEAGGVTAYEFPLPQAKDLRASADALSKSGSEVAASILHAELLRDFVESVARTIASMMTVQGSELAVASGGETLIDLRQKVLALQRNLIMPAYIDTMAAAQEKSPAEFLSITGVRRRMLEAALTESEQRSEVLREALSQLSSEQRDTRVDGAGGMPSRDGGVLANVDGSFIDRVIEQAVKSRDVEYRRELSERTVEADLNVVEQKARVEFETWLLTTIDERRNAAAVAQTTTASTTQRLVSLSNQIADLADRTREILGAVSKRNLNPASVLYKGDIAPIVSTERVVSTRTLAVAGVGLWFALLGLSALAGAVQDRRRALA
;
A
#
# COMPACT_ATOMS: atom_id res chain seq x y z
N PHE A 1 -25.57 -7.19 0.13
CA PHE A 1 -26.26 -6.11 0.85
C PHE A 1 -27.76 -6.29 0.63
N THR A 2 -28.56 -6.26 1.69
CA THR A 2 -30.02 -6.39 1.59
C THR A 2 -30.63 -5.04 1.93
N ILE A 3 -31.26 -4.38 0.95
CA ILE A 3 -31.95 -3.12 1.17
C ILE A 3 -33.42 -3.45 1.40
N THR A 4 -33.89 -3.25 2.63
CA THR A 4 -35.29 -3.41 3.01
C THR A 4 -36.01 -2.06 2.89
N CYS A 5 -36.79 -1.88 1.82
CA CYS A 5 -37.71 -0.76 1.69
C CYS A 5 -39.08 -1.15 2.25
N THR A 6 -39.69 -0.29 3.07
CA THR A 6 -41.07 -0.46 3.53
C THR A 6 -42.00 -0.33 2.32
N ALA A 7 -42.78 -1.39 2.07
CA ALA A 7 -43.47 -1.69 0.81
C ALA A 7 -44.64 -0.75 0.42
N ALA A 8 -44.68 0.49 0.90
CA ALA A 8 -45.83 1.35 0.70
C ALA A 8 -45.74 2.30 -0.52
N GLN A 9 -44.60 2.54 -1.17
CA GLN A 9 -44.54 3.66 -2.14
C GLN A 9 -43.65 3.50 -3.40
N LEU A 10 -43.06 2.34 -3.69
CA LEU A 10 -42.22 2.22 -4.90
C LEU A 10 -42.84 1.24 -5.89
N SER A 11 -43.25 1.75 -7.05
CA SER A 11 -43.61 0.94 -8.21
C SER A 11 -42.39 0.16 -8.73
N ALA A 12 -42.61 -0.92 -9.49
CA ALA A 12 -41.54 -1.77 -10.00
C ALA A 12 -40.48 -0.97 -10.80
N GLY A 13 -40.91 0.02 -11.59
CA GLY A 13 -39.99 0.89 -12.34
C GLY A 13 -39.23 1.91 -11.46
N GLU A 14 -39.75 2.29 -10.30
CA GLU A 14 -39.05 3.15 -9.35
C GLU A 14 -38.04 2.35 -8.52
N ALA A 15 -38.36 1.09 -8.20
CA ALA A 15 -37.42 0.16 -7.57
C ALA A 15 -36.24 -0.16 -8.49
N GLU A 16 -36.49 -0.34 -9.79
CA GLU A 16 -35.44 -0.56 -10.80
C GLU A 16 -34.52 0.66 -10.93
N ARG A 17 -35.09 1.88 -11.03
CA ARG A 17 -34.31 3.13 -11.02
C ARG A 17 -33.52 3.33 -9.72
N LEU A 18 -34.07 2.95 -8.57
CA LEU A 18 -33.37 3.06 -7.29
C LEU A 18 -32.15 2.12 -7.26
N VAL A 19 -32.31 0.89 -7.73
CA VAL A 19 -31.21 -0.08 -7.83
C VAL A 19 -30.15 0.38 -8.82
N GLU A 20 -30.52 1.00 -9.95
CA GLU A 20 -29.59 1.61 -10.89
C GLU A 20 -28.90 2.88 -10.34
N ALA A 21 -29.57 3.65 -9.47
CA ALA A 21 -29.04 4.88 -8.90
C ALA A 21 -28.08 4.66 -7.72
N ILE A 22 -28.22 3.55 -6.99
CA ILE A 22 -27.36 3.22 -5.85
C ILE A 22 -25.86 3.16 -6.22
N PRO A 23 -25.44 2.50 -7.32
CA PRO A 23 -24.06 2.53 -7.79
C PRO A 23 -23.56 3.94 -8.11
N ALA A 24 -24.39 4.79 -8.73
CA ALA A 24 -24.00 6.15 -9.09
C ALA A 24 -23.81 7.05 -7.84
N GLU A 25 -24.68 6.92 -6.84
CA GLU A 25 -24.56 7.65 -5.58
C GLU A 25 -23.41 7.13 -4.70
N TRP A 26 -23.17 5.81 -4.68
CA TRP A 26 -21.97 5.25 -4.06
C TRP A 26 -20.70 5.76 -4.73
N ALA A 27 -20.70 5.85 -6.05
CA ALA A 27 -19.57 6.40 -6.78
C ALA A 27 -19.29 7.85 -6.40
N ARG A 28 -20.33 8.69 -6.34
CA ARG A 28 -20.23 10.08 -5.91
C ARG A 28 -19.73 10.23 -4.46
N LEU A 29 -20.21 9.39 -3.55
CA LEU A 29 -19.81 9.43 -2.13
C LEU A 29 -18.39 8.89 -1.91
N SER A 30 -17.97 7.87 -2.66
CA SER A 30 -16.59 7.37 -2.62
C SER A 30 -15.59 8.35 -3.23
N GLU A 31 -15.95 9.09 -4.28
CA GLU A 31 -15.15 10.21 -4.79
C GLU A 31 -14.99 11.33 -3.73
N ALA A 32 -16.05 11.62 -2.97
CA ALA A 32 -15.97 12.56 -1.84
C ALA A 32 -15.12 12.05 -0.66
N GLY A 33 -14.91 10.73 -0.56
CA GLY A 33 -14.07 10.06 0.45
C GLY A 33 -12.56 10.13 0.20
N GLY A 34 -12.12 10.62 -0.96
CA GLY A 34 -10.81 11.26 -1.11
C GLY A 34 -9.63 10.42 -1.61
N VAL A 35 -9.78 9.14 -1.98
CA VAL A 35 -8.67 8.34 -2.55
C VAL A 35 -8.96 7.96 -4.00
N THR A 36 -8.69 8.89 -4.91
CA THR A 36 -8.93 8.72 -6.36
C THR A 36 -7.67 8.29 -7.13
N ALA A 37 -6.51 8.26 -6.48
CA ALA A 37 -5.25 7.87 -7.10
C ALA A 37 -4.32 7.12 -6.14
N TYR A 38 -3.55 6.17 -6.68
CA TYR A 38 -2.42 5.60 -5.96
C TYR A 38 -1.29 6.61 -5.90
N GLU A 39 -0.76 6.82 -4.71
CA GLU A 39 0.42 7.65 -4.50
C GLU A 39 1.67 6.77 -4.48
N PHE A 40 2.42 6.78 -5.59
CA PHE A 40 3.76 6.22 -5.64
C PHE A 40 4.78 7.35 -5.72
N PRO A 41 5.98 7.20 -5.13
CA PRO A 41 7.03 8.21 -5.13
C PRO A 41 7.76 8.30 -6.48
N LEU A 42 7.02 8.47 -7.58
CA LEU A 42 7.58 8.56 -8.92
C LEU A 42 8.21 9.96 -9.12
N PRO A 43 9.52 10.05 -9.41
CA PRO A 43 10.19 11.33 -9.55
C PRO A 43 9.65 12.12 -10.75
N GLN A 44 9.64 13.45 -10.65
CA GLN A 44 9.04 14.28 -11.70
C GLN A 44 10.00 14.46 -12.87
N ALA A 45 9.55 14.07 -14.07
CA ALA A 45 10.34 14.14 -15.30
C ALA A 45 10.79 15.59 -15.62
N LYS A 46 10.01 16.59 -15.19
CA LYS A 46 10.35 18.01 -15.32
C LYS A 46 11.64 18.38 -14.59
N ASP A 47 11.92 17.75 -13.44
CA ASP A 47 13.09 18.09 -12.61
C ASP A 47 14.37 17.57 -13.29
N LEU A 48 14.30 16.37 -13.88
CA LEU A 48 15.38 15.81 -14.68
C LEU A 48 15.66 16.63 -15.95
N ARG A 49 14.60 17.07 -16.65
CA ARG A 49 14.73 17.95 -17.82
C ARG A 49 15.31 19.33 -17.45
N ALA A 50 14.85 19.93 -16.35
CA ALA A 50 15.39 21.20 -15.86
C ALA A 50 16.89 21.09 -15.51
N SER A 51 17.29 19.96 -14.91
CA SER A 51 18.71 19.69 -14.65
C SER A 51 19.52 19.50 -15.93
N ALA A 52 18.97 18.83 -16.95
CA ALA A 52 19.61 18.67 -18.25
C ALA A 52 19.78 20.03 -18.98
N ASP A 53 18.76 20.89 -18.90
CA ASP A 53 18.82 22.25 -19.43
C ASP A 53 19.88 23.08 -18.70
N ALA A 54 19.97 22.97 -17.37
CA ALA A 54 21.01 23.63 -16.59
C ALA A 54 22.41 23.15 -17.00
N LEU A 55 22.60 21.82 -17.15
CA LEU A 55 23.85 21.24 -17.61
C LEU A 55 24.26 21.74 -19.00
N SER A 56 23.29 21.86 -19.92
CA SER A 56 23.55 22.38 -21.27
C SER A 56 24.04 23.84 -21.25
N LYS A 57 23.58 24.63 -20.27
CA LYS A 57 23.93 26.06 -20.10
C LYS A 57 25.22 26.27 -19.31
N SER A 58 25.52 25.42 -18.33
CA SER A 58 26.75 25.48 -17.53
C SER A 58 28.00 25.08 -18.33
N GLY A 59 27.82 24.50 -19.52
CA GLY A 59 28.94 24.06 -20.36
C GLY A 59 29.68 22.88 -19.74
N SER A 60 31.00 22.87 -19.84
CA SER A 60 31.84 21.75 -19.37
C SER A 60 32.20 21.83 -17.88
N GLU A 61 31.44 22.55 -17.05
CA GLU A 61 31.69 22.64 -15.61
C GLU A 61 31.64 21.24 -14.95
N VAL A 62 32.67 20.95 -14.14
CA VAL A 62 32.89 19.62 -13.57
C VAL A 62 31.82 19.30 -12.53
N ALA A 63 31.59 20.19 -11.56
CA ALA A 63 30.55 20.02 -10.55
C ALA A 63 29.16 19.80 -11.16
N ALA A 64 28.77 20.61 -12.15
CA ALA A 64 27.46 20.47 -12.81
C ALA A 64 27.30 19.11 -13.51
N SER A 65 28.36 18.62 -14.16
CA SER A 65 28.37 17.33 -14.86
C SER A 65 28.25 16.15 -13.88
N ILE A 66 29.01 16.18 -12.78
CA ILE A 66 28.95 15.18 -11.71
C ILE A 66 27.54 15.15 -11.11
N LEU A 67 27.02 16.30 -10.68
CA LEU A 67 25.71 16.40 -10.04
C LEU A 67 24.58 15.92 -10.94
N HIS A 68 24.61 16.25 -12.23
CA HIS A 68 23.61 15.78 -13.18
C HIS A 68 23.71 14.26 -13.42
N ALA A 69 24.93 13.72 -13.52
CA ALA A 69 25.12 12.29 -13.71
C ALA A 69 24.62 11.48 -12.49
N GLU A 70 24.83 11.98 -11.27
CA GLU A 70 24.24 11.43 -10.04
C GLU A 70 22.72 11.47 -10.07
N LEU A 71 22.14 12.63 -10.36
CA LEU A 71 20.70 12.81 -10.44
C LEU A 71 20.08 11.84 -11.45
N LEU A 72 20.71 11.67 -12.62
CA LEU A 72 20.23 10.73 -13.64
C LEU A 72 20.26 9.28 -13.14
N ARG A 73 21.33 8.87 -12.43
CA ARG A 73 21.44 7.53 -11.84
C ARG A 73 20.35 7.29 -10.78
N ASP A 74 20.17 8.23 -9.87
CA ASP A 74 19.20 8.11 -8.78
C ASP A 74 17.76 8.14 -9.32
N PHE A 75 17.52 8.97 -10.35
CA PHE A 75 16.23 9.05 -11.02
C PHE A 75 15.88 7.73 -11.70
N VAL A 76 16.79 7.13 -12.48
CA VAL A 76 16.51 5.85 -13.16
C VAL A 76 16.26 4.72 -12.17
N GLU A 77 17.00 4.69 -11.05
CA GLU A 77 16.80 3.71 -9.99
C GLU A 77 15.45 3.89 -9.29
N SER A 78 15.06 5.14 -9.02
CA SER A 78 13.76 5.47 -8.43
C SER A 78 12.59 5.09 -9.34
N VAL A 79 12.71 5.35 -10.65
CA VAL A 79 11.72 4.90 -11.66
C VAL A 79 11.63 3.39 -11.69
N ALA A 80 12.77 2.67 -11.72
CA ALA A 80 12.79 1.21 -11.73
C ALA A 80 12.12 0.60 -10.49
N ARG A 81 12.43 1.13 -9.29
CA ARG A 81 11.80 0.74 -8.03
C ARG A 81 10.30 1.02 -8.04
N THR A 82 9.89 2.20 -8.51
CA THR A 82 8.48 2.57 -8.58
C THR A 82 7.69 1.66 -9.52
N ILE A 83 8.23 1.35 -10.71
CA ILE A 83 7.58 0.39 -11.63
C ILE A 83 7.44 -0.98 -10.96
N ALA A 84 8.47 -1.47 -10.27
CA ALA A 84 8.40 -2.74 -9.55
C ALA A 84 7.31 -2.74 -8.48
N SER A 85 7.14 -1.64 -7.73
CA SER A 85 6.06 -1.49 -6.76
C SER A 85 4.68 -1.44 -7.42
N MET A 86 4.55 -0.72 -8.54
CA MET A 86 3.29 -0.65 -9.30
C MET A 86 2.85 -2.01 -9.86
N MET A 87 3.80 -2.87 -10.23
CA MET A 87 3.50 -4.23 -10.70
C MET A 87 2.87 -5.11 -9.61
N THR A 88 2.97 -4.74 -8.33
CA THR A 88 2.30 -5.48 -7.24
C THR A 88 0.82 -5.14 -7.11
N VAL A 89 0.37 -4.05 -7.75
CA VAL A 89 -1.03 -3.61 -7.74
C VAL A 89 -1.87 -4.52 -8.64
N GLN A 90 -3.00 -4.99 -8.13
CA GLN A 90 -3.92 -5.83 -8.88
C GLN A 90 -4.38 -5.14 -10.17
N GLY A 91 -4.38 -5.86 -11.30
CA GLY A 91 -4.83 -5.32 -12.59
C GLY A 91 -3.83 -4.38 -13.28
N SER A 92 -2.65 -4.14 -12.68
CA SER A 92 -1.57 -3.36 -13.30
C SER A 92 -1.00 -4.02 -14.57
N GLU A 93 -1.07 -5.36 -14.66
CA GLU A 93 -0.64 -6.14 -15.82
C GLU A 93 -1.42 -5.83 -17.11
N LEU A 94 -2.66 -5.36 -16.96
CA LEU A 94 -3.56 -5.03 -18.06
C LEU A 94 -3.48 -3.55 -18.46
N ALA A 95 -2.71 -2.75 -17.71
CA ALA A 95 -2.58 -1.34 -17.97
C ALA A 95 -1.43 -1.08 -18.92
N VAL A 96 -1.71 -0.26 -19.92
CA VAL A 96 -0.84 -0.03 -21.07
C VAL A 96 -0.73 1.47 -21.27
N ALA A 97 0.46 1.97 -21.57
CA ALA A 97 0.67 3.37 -21.95
C ALA A 97 0.08 3.64 -23.34
N SER A 98 -0.06 4.91 -23.71
CA SER A 98 -0.50 5.37 -25.03
C SER A 98 0.23 4.72 -26.22
N GLY A 99 1.46 4.27 -26.02
CA GLY A 99 2.28 3.56 -27.03
C GLY A 99 2.10 2.04 -27.11
N GLY A 100 1.18 1.44 -26.36
CA GLY A 100 1.00 -0.02 -26.33
C GLY A 100 1.96 -0.77 -25.39
N GLU A 101 2.77 -0.05 -24.63
CA GLU A 101 3.78 -0.62 -23.72
C GLU A 101 3.20 -0.94 -22.34
N THR A 102 3.52 -2.12 -21.82
CA THR A 102 3.15 -2.54 -20.47
C THR A 102 4.17 -2.09 -19.42
N LEU A 103 3.84 -2.19 -18.13
CA LEU A 103 4.81 -1.95 -17.05
C LEU A 103 6.03 -2.87 -17.12
N ILE A 104 5.87 -4.09 -17.62
CA ILE A 104 6.97 -5.04 -17.80
C ILE A 104 7.93 -4.51 -18.87
N ASP A 105 7.40 -4.04 -20.00
CA ASP A 105 8.21 -3.48 -21.10
C ASP A 105 8.95 -2.22 -20.64
N LEU A 106 8.27 -1.32 -19.93
CA LEU A 106 8.88 -0.12 -19.37
C LEU A 106 9.99 -0.47 -18.38
N ARG A 107 9.76 -1.44 -17.48
CA ARG A 107 10.78 -1.91 -16.54
C ARG A 107 12.02 -2.44 -17.26
N GLN A 108 11.83 -3.28 -18.28
CA GLN A 108 12.93 -3.83 -19.05
C GLN A 108 13.72 -2.73 -19.77
N LYS A 109 13.03 -1.73 -20.35
CA LYS A 109 13.68 -0.57 -20.98
C LYS A 109 14.48 0.25 -19.99
N VAL A 110 13.90 0.55 -18.83
CA VAL A 110 14.57 1.30 -17.75
C VAL A 110 15.82 0.56 -17.28
N LEU A 111 15.73 -0.75 -17.01
CA LEU A 111 16.88 -1.56 -16.58
C LEU A 111 17.95 -1.69 -17.67
N ALA A 112 17.54 -1.82 -18.93
CA ALA A 112 18.47 -1.86 -20.06
C ALA A 112 19.20 -0.52 -20.23
N LEU A 113 18.48 0.61 -20.14
CA LEU A 113 19.08 1.95 -20.17
C LEU A 113 20.03 2.17 -18.99
N GLN A 114 19.62 1.78 -17.78
CA GLN A 114 20.44 1.87 -16.58
C GLN A 114 21.77 1.13 -16.78
N ARG A 115 21.72 -0.15 -17.13
CA ARG A 115 22.91 -1.02 -17.22
C ARG A 115 23.80 -0.68 -18.42
N ASN A 116 23.21 -0.42 -19.58
CA ASN A 116 23.97 -0.37 -20.83
C ASN A 116 24.38 1.05 -21.23
N LEU A 117 23.66 2.09 -20.79
CA LEU A 117 23.91 3.46 -21.23
C LEU A 117 24.21 4.42 -20.08
N ILE A 118 23.39 4.43 -19.02
CA ILE A 118 23.50 5.40 -17.93
C ILE A 118 24.70 5.09 -17.04
N MET A 119 24.88 3.83 -16.61
CA MET A 119 26.02 3.45 -15.79
C MET A 119 27.36 3.70 -16.50
N PRO A 120 27.56 3.32 -17.78
CA PRO A 120 28.74 3.71 -18.52
C PRO A 120 28.91 5.23 -18.65
N ALA A 121 27.86 5.97 -18.99
CA ALA A 121 27.92 7.43 -19.13
C ALA A 121 28.28 8.11 -17.80
N TYR A 122 27.77 7.60 -16.68
CA TYR A 122 28.10 8.05 -15.34
C TYR A 122 29.59 7.85 -15.03
N ILE A 123 30.13 6.66 -15.30
CA ILE A 123 31.58 6.39 -15.14
C ILE A 123 32.41 7.28 -16.07
N ASP A 124 31.97 7.47 -17.33
CA ASP A 124 32.63 8.36 -18.31
C ASP A 124 32.70 9.79 -17.76
N THR A 125 31.61 10.29 -17.17
CA THR A 125 31.54 11.64 -16.58
C THR A 125 32.46 11.77 -15.38
N MET A 126 32.49 10.77 -14.49
CA MET A 126 33.36 10.80 -13.32
C MET A 126 34.84 10.73 -13.69
N ALA A 127 35.20 9.91 -14.69
CA ALA A 127 36.56 9.84 -15.21
C ALA A 127 36.98 11.17 -15.86
N ALA A 128 36.11 11.75 -16.70
CA ALA A 128 36.35 13.05 -17.32
C ALA A 128 36.48 14.18 -16.29
N ALA A 129 35.67 14.14 -15.22
CA ALA A 129 35.74 15.07 -14.11
C ALA A 129 37.08 14.97 -13.36
N GLN A 130 37.53 13.75 -13.06
CA GLN A 130 38.80 13.50 -12.41
C GLN A 130 39.98 13.97 -13.26
N GLU A 131 39.93 13.79 -14.58
CA GLU A 131 40.96 14.26 -15.51
C GLU A 131 41.01 15.79 -15.58
N LYS A 132 39.84 16.44 -15.67
CA LYS A 132 39.73 17.89 -15.83
C LYS A 132 40.05 18.66 -14.55
N SER A 133 39.58 18.19 -13.40
CA SER A 133 39.74 18.87 -12.10
C SER A 133 39.87 17.84 -10.96
N PRO A 134 41.07 17.27 -10.74
CA PRO A 134 41.28 16.25 -9.71
C PRO A 134 40.92 16.73 -8.30
N ALA A 135 41.24 17.98 -7.96
CA ALA A 135 41.01 18.52 -6.62
C ALA A 135 39.51 18.69 -6.32
N GLU A 136 38.73 19.16 -7.30
CA GLU A 136 37.28 19.33 -7.17
C GLU A 136 36.55 17.99 -7.19
N PHE A 137 37.00 17.04 -8.02
CA PHE A 137 36.49 15.67 -8.00
C PHE A 137 36.70 15.02 -6.63
N LEU A 138 37.90 15.13 -6.05
CA LEU A 138 38.21 14.56 -4.73
C LEU A 138 37.45 15.25 -3.60
N SER A 139 37.17 16.56 -3.70
CA SER A 139 36.39 17.25 -2.69
C SER A 139 34.93 16.77 -2.69
N ILE A 140 34.32 16.64 -3.87
CA ILE A 140 32.93 16.18 -4.01
C ILE A 140 32.80 14.71 -3.59
N THR A 141 33.62 13.82 -4.16
CA THR A 141 33.57 12.38 -3.85
C THR A 141 34.01 12.08 -2.42
N GLY A 142 34.98 12.82 -1.88
CA GLY A 142 35.45 12.67 -0.50
C GLY A 142 34.44 13.14 0.55
N VAL A 143 33.64 14.18 0.27
CA VAL A 143 32.50 14.56 1.14
C VAL A 143 31.44 13.46 1.09
N ARG A 144 31.07 13.03 -0.11
CA ARG A 144 30.06 11.99 -0.30
C ARG A 144 30.41 10.69 0.41
N ARG A 145 31.63 10.18 0.21
CA ARG A 145 32.10 8.95 0.84
C ARG A 145 31.98 9.03 2.36
N ARG A 146 32.41 10.13 2.97
CA ARG A 146 32.25 10.36 4.42
C ARG A 146 30.80 10.37 4.87
N MET A 147 29.90 10.95 4.07
CA MET A 147 28.46 10.91 4.37
C MET A 147 27.89 9.49 4.31
N LEU A 148 28.29 8.69 3.31
CA LEU A 148 27.85 7.29 3.19
C LEU A 148 28.40 6.43 4.34
N GLU A 149 29.67 6.60 4.70
CA GLU A 149 30.29 5.89 5.83
C GLU A 149 29.64 6.27 7.17
N ALA A 150 29.32 7.56 7.36
CA ALA A 150 28.60 8.03 8.54
C ALA A 150 27.18 7.44 8.63
N ALA A 151 26.44 7.43 7.51
CA ALA A 151 25.10 6.85 7.44
C ALA A 151 25.11 5.33 7.67
N LEU A 152 26.12 4.62 7.17
CA LEU A 152 26.32 3.21 7.47
C LEU A 152 26.57 2.99 8.96
N THR A 153 27.46 3.77 9.57
CA THR A 153 27.76 3.67 11.01
C THR A 153 26.52 3.92 11.86
N GLU A 154 25.72 4.94 11.52
CA GLU A 154 24.46 5.24 12.21
C GLU A 154 23.46 4.07 12.09
N SER A 155 23.33 3.49 10.89
CA SER A 155 22.47 2.35 10.66
C SER A 155 22.91 1.10 11.44
N GLU A 156 24.22 0.84 11.50
CA GLU A 156 24.80 -0.28 12.25
C GLU A 156 24.54 -0.13 13.75
N GLN A 157 24.78 1.07 14.30
CA GLN A 157 24.48 1.36 15.70
C GLN A 157 23.00 1.17 16.03
N ARG A 158 22.10 1.63 15.15
CA ARG A 158 20.65 1.45 15.33
C ARG A 158 20.24 -0.03 15.30
N SER A 159 20.81 -0.81 14.38
CA SER A 159 20.57 -2.26 14.32
C SER A 159 21.08 -2.95 15.59
N GLU A 160 22.27 -2.61 16.06
CA GLU A 160 22.88 -3.18 17.26
C GLU A 160 22.03 -2.93 18.51
N VAL A 161 21.57 -1.68 18.72
CA VAL A 161 20.69 -1.33 19.84
C VAL A 161 19.38 -2.12 19.80
N LEU A 162 18.77 -2.30 18.62
CA LEU A 162 17.53 -3.07 18.48
C LEU A 162 17.75 -4.57 18.70
N ARG A 163 18.89 -5.12 18.26
CA ARG A 163 19.27 -6.51 18.53
C ARG A 163 19.54 -6.73 20.01
N GLU A 164 20.22 -5.79 20.67
CA GLU A 164 20.46 -5.84 22.10
C GLU A 164 19.12 -5.84 22.87
N ALA A 165 18.21 -4.91 22.54
CA ALA A 165 16.87 -4.86 23.15
C ALA A 165 16.08 -6.16 22.97
N LEU A 166 16.13 -6.77 21.77
CA LEU A 166 15.47 -8.05 21.50
C LEU A 166 16.11 -9.19 22.32
N SER A 167 17.43 -9.18 22.45
CA SER A 167 18.18 -10.18 23.22
C SER A 167 17.87 -10.08 24.72
N GLN A 168 17.82 -8.87 25.29
CA GLN A 168 17.47 -8.60 26.69
C GLN A 168 16.06 -9.08 27.01
N LEU A 169 15.09 -8.78 26.14
CA LEU A 169 13.71 -9.27 26.28
C LEU A 169 13.63 -10.80 26.22
N SER A 170 14.46 -11.43 25.38
CA SER A 170 14.52 -12.89 25.29
C SER A 170 15.14 -13.55 26.54
N SER A 171 16.09 -12.87 27.20
CA SER A 171 16.71 -13.34 28.44
C SER A 171 15.81 -13.17 29.66
N GLU A 172 15.11 -12.04 29.81
CA GLU A 172 14.13 -11.82 30.90
C GLU A 172 13.03 -12.90 30.88
N GLN A 173 12.67 -13.39 29.69
CA GLN A 173 11.69 -14.46 29.54
C GLN A 173 12.23 -15.85 29.90
N ARG A 174 13.54 -16.08 29.83
CA ARG A 174 14.15 -17.32 30.34
C ARG A 174 14.13 -17.32 31.86
N ASP A 175 14.46 -16.19 32.48
CA ASP A 175 14.53 -16.10 33.95
C ASP A 175 13.14 -16.22 34.60
N THR A 176 12.09 -15.66 33.99
CA THR A 176 10.70 -15.81 34.47
C THR A 176 10.10 -17.21 34.30
N ARG A 177 10.68 -18.06 33.43
CA ARG A 177 10.24 -19.46 33.24
C ARG A 177 10.88 -20.45 34.21
N VAL A 178 11.96 -20.08 34.91
CA VAL A 178 12.71 -21.00 35.78
C VAL A 178 12.04 -21.16 37.17
N ASP A 179 11.19 -20.24 37.60
CA ASP A 179 10.49 -20.33 38.91
C ASP A 179 9.12 -21.02 38.87
N GLY A 180 8.74 -21.63 37.73
CA GLY A 180 7.44 -22.27 37.51
C GLY A 180 7.39 -23.80 37.64
N ALA A 181 8.39 -24.44 38.26
CA ALA A 181 8.37 -25.88 38.50
C ALA A 181 7.56 -26.23 39.76
N GLY A 182 6.23 -26.16 39.65
CA GLY A 182 5.31 -26.51 40.73
C GLY A 182 4.00 -27.13 40.22
N GLY A 183 3.98 -28.46 40.12
CA GLY A 183 2.80 -29.34 40.28
C GLY A 183 1.57 -29.11 39.39
N MET A 184 1.37 -29.98 38.40
CA MET A 184 0.03 -30.26 37.87
C MET A 184 -0.80 -31.06 38.89
N PRO A 185 -2.06 -30.69 39.19
CA PRO A 185 -3.07 -31.65 39.58
C PRO A 185 -3.87 -32.12 38.36
N SER A 186 -4.05 -33.43 38.29
CA SER A 186 -4.88 -34.15 37.32
C SER A 186 -6.29 -33.58 37.22
N ARG A 187 -6.77 -33.46 35.97
CA ARG A 187 -8.16 -33.15 35.64
C ARG A 187 -9.05 -34.35 35.96
N ASP A 188 -10.05 -34.13 36.81
CA ASP A 188 -11.33 -34.85 36.75
C ASP A 188 -12.47 -33.88 37.08
N GLY A 189 -13.55 -33.93 36.29
CA GLY A 189 -14.90 -33.44 36.61
C GLY A 189 -15.21 -31.92 36.62
N GLY A 190 -16.17 -31.52 35.77
CA GLY A 190 -17.24 -30.59 36.17
C GLY A 190 -17.16 -29.14 35.69
N VAL A 191 -17.94 -28.82 34.64
CA VAL A 191 -18.25 -27.44 34.22
C VAL A 191 -19.26 -26.83 35.20
N LEU A 192 -18.78 -25.97 36.10
CA LEU A 192 -19.56 -24.86 36.65
C LEU A 192 -18.64 -23.63 36.64
N ALA A 193 -19.07 -22.61 35.88
CA ALA A 193 -18.38 -21.33 35.77
C ALA A 193 -18.46 -20.59 37.11
N ASN A 194 -17.51 -20.87 38.00
CA ASN A 194 -17.20 -20.02 39.13
C ASN A 194 -16.37 -18.85 38.58
N VAL A 195 -16.97 -17.66 38.47
CA VAL A 195 -16.24 -16.41 38.19
C VAL A 195 -15.52 -16.03 39.48
N ASP A 196 -14.45 -16.79 39.75
CA ASP A 196 -13.55 -16.57 40.86
C ASP A 196 -12.52 -15.48 40.48
N GLY A 197 -11.86 -14.85 41.45
CA GLY A 197 -10.89 -13.76 41.23
C GLY A 197 -9.79 -14.06 40.18
N SER A 198 -9.58 -15.34 39.86
CA SER A 198 -8.69 -15.84 38.79
C SER A 198 -9.15 -15.56 37.35
N PHE A 199 -10.39 -15.12 37.08
CA PHE A 199 -10.80 -14.71 35.73
C PHE A 199 -10.29 -13.31 35.41
N ILE A 200 -10.39 -12.38 36.37
CA ILE A 200 -9.83 -11.03 36.21
C ILE A 200 -8.31 -11.10 36.12
N ASP A 201 -7.67 -11.94 36.94
CA ASP A 201 -6.22 -12.18 36.79
C ASP A 201 -5.88 -12.82 35.44
N ARG A 202 -6.65 -13.79 34.94
CA ARG A 202 -6.41 -14.37 33.60
C ARG A 202 -6.64 -13.36 32.47
N VAL A 203 -7.60 -12.46 32.58
CA VAL A 203 -7.86 -11.42 31.57
C VAL A 203 -6.78 -10.33 31.63
N ILE A 204 -6.33 -9.93 32.82
CA ILE A 204 -5.21 -9.00 32.99
C ILE A 204 -3.91 -9.65 32.49
N GLU A 205 -3.66 -10.91 32.83
CA GLU A 205 -2.50 -11.67 32.36
C GLU A 205 -2.55 -11.88 30.84
N GLN A 206 -3.72 -12.15 30.25
CA GLN A 206 -3.89 -12.26 28.81
C GLN A 206 -3.74 -10.91 28.11
N ALA A 207 -4.20 -9.81 28.71
CA ALA A 207 -4.00 -8.45 28.18
C ALA A 207 -2.52 -8.05 28.21
N VAL A 208 -1.81 -8.36 29.31
CA VAL A 208 -0.36 -8.15 29.44
C VAL A 208 0.41 -9.03 28.44
N LYS A 209 0.03 -10.30 28.29
CA LYS A 209 0.61 -11.22 27.28
C LYS A 209 0.33 -10.75 25.84
N SER A 210 -0.85 -10.22 25.55
CA SER A 210 -1.17 -9.71 24.20
C SER A 210 -0.32 -8.48 23.86
N ARG A 211 -0.13 -7.57 24.82
CA ARG A 211 0.77 -6.41 24.67
C ARG A 211 2.23 -6.83 24.53
N ASP A 212 2.67 -7.87 25.24
CA ASP A 212 4.01 -8.46 25.08
C ASP A 212 4.20 -9.05 23.68
N VAL A 213 3.24 -9.81 23.17
CA VAL A 213 3.30 -10.39 21.82
C VAL A 213 3.33 -9.30 20.74
N GLU A 214 2.50 -8.27 20.87
CA GLU A 214 2.51 -7.10 19.97
C GLU A 214 3.84 -6.35 20.04
N TYR A 215 4.34 -6.06 21.24
CA TYR A 215 5.63 -5.39 21.44
C TYR A 215 6.80 -6.19 20.83
N ARG A 216 6.81 -7.52 20.99
CA ARG A 216 7.82 -8.40 20.39
C ARG A 216 7.75 -8.43 18.88
N ARG A 217 6.54 -8.45 18.33
CA ARG A 217 6.32 -8.40 16.89
C ARG A 217 6.83 -7.07 16.35
N GLU A 218 6.45 -5.95 16.96
CA GLU A 218 6.89 -4.61 16.58
C GLU A 218 8.42 -4.47 16.70
N LEU A 219 9.01 -4.94 17.79
CA LEU A 219 10.46 -4.91 18.00
C LEU A 219 11.18 -5.77 16.96
N SER A 220 10.69 -6.97 16.68
CA SER A 220 11.24 -7.84 15.64
C SER A 220 11.12 -7.23 14.25
N GLU A 221 9.97 -6.62 13.92
CA GLU A 221 9.75 -5.92 12.65
C GLU A 221 10.74 -4.76 12.50
N ARG A 222 10.94 -3.96 13.56
CA ARG A 222 11.93 -2.87 13.59
C ARG A 222 13.36 -3.36 13.47
N THR A 223 13.72 -4.49 14.10
CA THR A 223 15.06 -5.09 13.96
C THR A 223 15.30 -5.52 12.52
N VAL A 224 14.33 -6.19 11.89
CA VAL A 224 14.43 -6.59 10.48
C VAL A 224 14.56 -5.36 9.58
N GLU A 225 13.76 -4.31 9.81
CA GLU A 225 13.86 -3.05 9.06
C GLU A 225 15.23 -2.39 9.22
N ALA A 226 15.77 -2.33 10.44
CA ALA A 226 17.09 -1.79 10.70
C ALA A 226 18.20 -2.61 10.02
N ASP A 227 18.10 -3.94 10.02
CA ASP A 227 19.04 -4.82 9.33
C ASP A 227 19.00 -4.63 7.81
N LEU A 228 17.80 -4.46 7.24
CA LEU A 228 17.64 -4.14 5.81
C LEU A 228 18.28 -2.79 5.47
N ASN A 229 18.14 -1.79 6.33
CA ASN A 229 18.79 -0.49 6.15
C ASN A 229 20.33 -0.62 6.18
N VAL A 230 20.90 -1.44 7.06
CA VAL A 230 22.35 -1.70 7.08
C VAL A 230 22.81 -2.31 5.74
N VAL A 231 22.07 -3.30 5.23
CA VAL A 231 22.38 -3.93 3.94
C VAL A 231 22.33 -2.90 2.80
N GLU A 232 21.33 -2.02 2.80
CA GLU A 232 21.22 -0.95 1.79
C GLU A 232 22.39 0.03 1.88
N GLN A 233 22.74 0.52 3.07
CA GLN A 233 23.87 1.45 3.23
C GLN A 233 25.21 0.80 2.88
N LYS A 234 25.40 -0.46 3.24
CA LYS A 234 26.61 -1.22 2.89
C LYS A 234 26.75 -1.38 1.38
N ALA A 235 25.67 -1.71 0.67
CA ALA A 235 25.68 -1.78 -0.79
C ALA A 235 26.05 -0.45 -1.45
N ARG A 236 25.62 0.69 -0.87
CA ARG A 236 26.00 2.03 -1.35
C ARG A 236 27.48 2.33 -1.16
N VAL A 237 28.06 1.97 -0.01
CA VAL A 237 29.50 2.13 0.27
C VAL A 237 30.35 1.23 -0.63
N GLU A 238 29.93 -0.02 -0.82
CA GLU A 238 30.59 -0.97 -1.73
C GLU A 238 30.54 -0.48 -3.18
N PHE A 239 29.40 0.05 -3.62
CA PHE A 239 29.25 0.66 -4.93
C PHE A 239 30.20 1.86 -5.12
N GLU A 240 30.28 2.77 -4.14
CA GLU A 240 31.18 3.93 -4.22
C GLU A 240 32.66 3.48 -4.29
N THR A 241 33.01 2.45 -3.51
CA THR A 241 34.36 1.87 -3.54
C THR A 241 34.67 1.27 -4.92
N TRP A 242 33.76 0.44 -5.44
CA TRP A 242 33.88 -0.13 -6.78
C TRP A 242 33.97 0.94 -7.86
N LEU A 243 33.18 2.01 -7.75
CA LEU A 243 33.18 3.13 -8.70
C LEU A 243 34.54 3.81 -8.75
N LEU A 244 35.09 4.17 -7.58
CA LEU A 244 36.40 4.84 -7.50
C LEU A 244 37.52 3.95 -8.05
N THR A 245 37.49 2.65 -7.73
CA THR A 245 38.43 1.67 -8.31
C THR A 245 38.29 1.58 -9.83
N THR A 246 37.07 1.48 -10.34
CA THR A 246 36.78 1.40 -11.79
C THR A 246 37.26 2.64 -12.53
N ILE A 247 37.08 3.84 -11.94
CA ILE A 247 37.55 5.09 -12.51
C ILE A 247 39.08 5.11 -12.58
N ASP A 248 39.76 4.68 -11.52
CA ASP A 248 41.23 4.63 -11.47
C ASP A 248 41.81 3.62 -12.47
N GLU A 249 41.24 2.41 -12.55
CA GLU A 249 41.59 1.41 -13.56
C GLU A 249 41.42 1.96 -14.98
N ARG A 250 40.32 2.66 -15.23
CA ARG A 250 40.02 3.25 -16.53
C ARG A 250 40.94 4.40 -16.88
N ARG A 251 41.35 5.21 -15.91
CA ARG A 251 42.37 6.24 -16.08
C ARG A 251 43.71 5.61 -16.48
N ASN A 252 44.11 4.54 -15.79
CA ASN A 252 45.34 3.82 -16.10
C ASN A 252 45.31 3.22 -17.51
N ALA A 253 44.14 2.77 -17.98
CA ALA A 253 43.93 2.31 -19.35
C ALA A 253 43.87 3.46 -20.39
N ALA A 254 43.23 4.58 -20.05
CA ALA A 254 43.06 5.75 -20.93
C ALA A 254 44.34 6.57 -21.12
N ALA A 255 45.30 6.48 -20.18
CA ALA A 255 46.66 6.99 -20.40
C ALA A 255 47.34 6.40 -21.66
N VAL A 256 46.80 5.29 -22.19
CA VAL A 256 47.23 4.62 -23.43
C VAL A 256 46.35 4.99 -24.66
N ALA A 257 45.18 5.61 -24.47
CA ALA A 257 44.22 5.92 -25.53
C ALA A 257 43.53 7.29 -25.35
N GLN A 258 43.85 8.24 -26.24
CA GLN A 258 43.21 9.58 -26.29
C GLN A 258 41.68 9.45 -26.45
N THR A 259 40.90 9.95 -25.50
CA THR A 259 39.42 9.90 -25.56
C THR A 259 38.76 11.28 -25.40
N THR A 260 37.63 11.44 -26.09
CA THR A 260 36.99 12.69 -26.51
C THR A 260 35.93 13.19 -25.51
N THR A 261 36.30 14.13 -24.63
CA THR A 261 35.48 14.64 -23.51
C THR A 261 34.22 15.45 -23.89
N ALA A 262 34.19 16.07 -25.08
CA ALA A 262 33.04 16.88 -25.52
C ALA A 262 31.76 16.05 -25.84
N SER A 263 31.88 14.73 -25.97
CA SER A 263 30.76 13.84 -26.30
C SER A 263 29.86 13.48 -25.09
N THR A 264 30.38 13.61 -23.86
CA THR A 264 29.74 13.06 -22.65
C THR A 264 28.54 13.89 -22.19
N THR A 265 28.62 15.22 -22.22
CA THR A 265 27.52 16.12 -21.79
C THR A 265 26.28 15.96 -22.67
N GLN A 266 26.45 15.93 -23.99
CA GLN A 266 25.34 15.76 -24.92
C GLN A 266 24.70 14.37 -24.78
N ARG A 267 25.50 13.34 -24.48
CA ARG A 267 25.02 12.00 -24.16
C ARG A 267 24.17 12.00 -22.89
N LEU A 268 24.61 12.67 -21.82
CA LEU A 268 23.83 12.77 -20.57
C LEU A 268 22.48 13.47 -20.81
N VAL A 269 22.46 14.60 -21.53
CA VAL A 269 21.22 15.32 -21.85
C VAL A 269 20.25 14.44 -22.65
N SER A 270 20.77 13.69 -23.63
CA SER A 270 19.94 12.76 -24.42
C SER A 270 19.36 11.63 -23.55
N LEU A 271 20.16 11.03 -22.66
CA LEU A 271 19.71 9.97 -21.76
C LEU A 271 18.68 10.49 -20.74
N SER A 272 18.85 11.71 -20.26
CA SER A 272 17.90 12.37 -19.37
C SER A 272 16.53 12.53 -20.02
N ASN A 273 16.47 12.93 -21.28
CA ASN A 273 15.19 13.00 -22.02
C ASN A 273 14.56 11.62 -22.22
N GLN A 274 15.35 10.58 -22.56
CA GLN A 274 14.84 9.22 -22.72
C GLN A 274 14.23 8.66 -21.43
N ILE A 275 14.90 8.87 -20.28
CA ILE A 275 14.41 8.42 -18.98
C ILE A 275 13.21 9.26 -18.51
N ALA A 276 13.22 10.56 -18.76
CA ALA A 276 12.09 11.44 -18.47
C ALA A 276 10.82 10.98 -19.20
N ASP A 277 10.94 10.59 -20.47
CA ASP A 277 9.82 10.08 -21.26
C ASP A 277 9.30 8.74 -20.71
N LEU A 278 10.19 7.84 -20.28
CA LEU A 278 9.77 6.58 -19.62
C LEU A 278 9.06 6.82 -18.29
N ALA A 279 9.50 7.81 -17.51
CA ALA A 279 8.83 8.19 -16.28
C ALA A 279 7.44 8.78 -16.55
N ASP A 280 7.28 9.60 -17.60
CA ASP A 280 5.98 10.14 -17.99
C ASP A 280 5.02 9.04 -18.45
N ARG A 281 5.50 8.05 -19.23
CA ARG A 281 4.71 6.86 -19.59
C ARG A 281 4.34 6.01 -18.38
N THR A 282 5.25 5.87 -17.42
CA THR A 282 4.96 5.18 -16.15
C THR A 282 3.84 5.90 -15.38
N ARG A 283 3.88 7.24 -15.34
CA ARG A 283 2.85 8.07 -14.72
C ARG A 283 1.50 7.96 -15.43
N GLU A 284 1.52 7.85 -16.76
CA GLU A 284 0.32 7.60 -17.55
C GLU A 284 -0.35 6.28 -17.15
N ILE A 285 0.43 5.19 -17.07
CA ILE A 285 -0.06 3.89 -16.62
C ILE A 285 -0.58 3.98 -15.18
N LEU A 286 0.14 4.66 -14.29
CA LEU A 286 -0.30 4.87 -12.92
C LEU A 286 -1.68 5.55 -12.86
N GLY A 287 -1.89 6.59 -13.67
CA GLY A 287 -3.17 7.26 -13.80
C GLY A 287 -4.27 6.33 -14.30
N ALA A 288 -3.97 5.46 -15.28
CA ALA A 288 -4.93 4.49 -15.81
C ALA A 288 -5.29 3.40 -14.78
N VAL A 289 -4.29 2.82 -14.08
CA VAL A 289 -4.49 1.83 -13.02
C VAL A 289 -5.29 2.42 -11.86
N SER A 290 -4.93 3.64 -11.45
CA SER A 290 -5.65 4.39 -10.41
C SER A 290 -7.13 4.57 -10.79
N LYS A 291 -7.41 5.10 -11.99
CA LYS A 291 -8.78 5.26 -12.50
C LYS A 291 -9.53 3.95 -12.66
N ARG A 292 -8.85 2.81 -12.81
CA ARG A 292 -9.50 1.50 -12.96
C ARG A 292 -9.74 0.80 -11.62
N ASN A 293 -8.87 0.96 -10.65
CA ASN A 293 -8.97 0.22 -9.39
C ASN A 293 -9.64 1.04 -8.28
N LEU A 294 -9.47 2.36 -8.31
CA LEU A 294 -9.98 3.27 -7.30
C LEU A 294 -11.24 3.99 -7.78
N ASN A 295 -11.69 3.76 -9.01
CA ASN A 295 -12.98 4.24 -9.44
C ASN A 295 -14.07 3.31 -8.87
N PRO A 296 -14.97 3.83 -8.03
CA PRO A 296 -16.08 3.05 -7.49
C PRO A 296 -17.01 2.49 -8.58
N ALA A 297 -17.05 3.10 -9.78
CA ALA A 297 -17.83 2.60 -10.91
C ALA A 297 -17.20 1.39 -11.62
N SER A 298 -15.88 1.17 -11.50
CA SER A 298 -15.18 0.02 -12.12
C SER A 298 -15.10 -1.20 -11.20
N VAL A 299 -15.42 -1.05 -9.91
CA VAL A 299 -15.85 -2.16 -9.03
C VAL A 299 -17.29 -2.52 -9.42
N LEU A 300 -17.45 -2.95 -10.67
CA LEU A 300 -18.69 -3.58 -11.13
C LEU A 300 -18.90 -4.81 -10.27
N TYR A 301 -19.90 -4.74 -9.39
CA TYR A 301 -20.53 -5.92 -8.83
C TYR A 301 -20.89 -6.81 -10.00
N LYS A 302 -20.15 -7.90 -10.16
CA LYS A 302 -20.56 -9.00 -11.03
C LYS A 302 -21.82 -9.57 -10.38
N GLY A 303 -22.98 -9.06 -10.81
CA GLY A 303 -24.27 -9.60 -10.46
C GLY A 303 -24.42 -10.97 -11.13
N ASP A 304 -23.67 -11.97 -10.65
CA ASP A 304 -23.79 -13.36 -11.12
C ASP A 304 -25.14 -13.98 -10.65
N ILE A 305 -25.98 -13.21 -9.94
CA ILE A 305 -27.32 -13.60 -9.48
C ILE A 305 -28.28 -12.43 -9.75
N ALA A 306 -29.32 -12.67 -10.54
CA ALA A 306 -30.40 -11.70 -10.73
C ALA A 306 -30.97 -11.28 -9.36
N PRO A 307 -31.25 -9.99 -9.13
CA PRO A 307 -31.78 -9.54 -7.84
C PRO A 307 -33.09 -10.27 -7.53
N ILE A 308 -33.08 -11.10 -6.50
CA ILE A 308 -34.27 -11.79 -6.02
C ILE A 308 -35.08 -10.76 -5.22
N VAL A 309 -36.11 -10.19 -5.86
CA VAL A 309 -37.06 -9.31 -5.19
C VAL A 309 -38.09 -10.18 -4.47
N SER A 310 -37.89 -10.41 -3.17
CA SER A 310 -38.89 -11.07 -2.33
C SER A 310 -39.78 -10.02 -1.67
N THR A 311 -41.03 -9.92 -2.10
CA THR A 311 -42.04 -9.13 -1.40
C THR A 311 -42.67 -9.96 -0.28
N GLU A 312 -42.27 -9.73 0.97
CA GLU A 312 -43.00 -10.30 2.11
C GLU A 312 -44.28 -9.50 2.37
N ARG A 313 -45.44 -10.15 2.21
CA ARG A 313 -46.72 -9.58 2.63
C ARG A 313 -46.79 -9.64 4.16
N VAL A 314 -46.78 -8.47 4.80
CA VAL A 314 -46.81 -8.28 6.26
C VAL A 314 -48.07 -8.84 6.92
N VAL A 315 -49.10 -9.23 6.16
CA VAL A 315 -50.30 -9.89 6.70
C VAL A 315 -50.59 -11.17 5.93
N SER A 316 -50.34 -12.30 6.58
CA SER A 316 -50.76 -13.61 6.08
C SER A 316 -52.28 -13.65 5.96
N THR A 317 -52.80 -14.12 4.83
CA THR A 317 -54.25 -14.34 4.61
C THR A 317 -54.86 -15.22 5.70
N ARG A 318 -54.03 -16.07 6.33
CA ARG A 318 -54.40 -16.90 7.47
C ARG A 318 -54.76 -16.08 8.71
N THR A 319 -54.05 -14.98 8.99
CA THR A 319 -54.34 -14.10 10.14
C THR A 319 -55.65 -13.34 9.94
N LEU A 320 -55.94 -12.94 8.69
CA LEU A 320 -57.19 -12.25 8.32
C LEU A 320 -58.40 -13.20 8.42
N ALA A 321 -58.25 -14.46 8.02
CA ALA A 321 -59.28 -15.48 8.17
C ALA A 321 -59.58 -15.79 9.65
N VAL A 322 -58.55 -15.93 10.49
CA VAL A 322 -58.73 -16.16 11.94
C VAL A 322 -59.40 -14.97 12.62
N ALA A 323 -59.00 -13.75 12.28
CA ALA A 323 -59.66 -12.54 12.78
C ALA A 323 -61.14 -12.45 12.35
N GLY A 324 -61.45 -12.80 11.10
CA GLY A 324 -62.82 -12.84 10.59
C GLY A 324 -63.71 -13.84 11.32
N VAL A 325 -63.20 -15.05 11.57
CA VAL A 325 -63.94 -16.08 12.34
C VAL A 325 -64.16 -15.62 13.79
N GLY A 326 -63.14 -15.02 14.42
CA GLY A 326 -63.27 -14.46 15.78
C GLY A 326 -64.35 -13.38 15.88
N LEU A 327 -64.42 -12.47 14.90
CA LEU A 327 -65.44 -11.43 14.83
C LEU A 327 -66.86 -12.03 14.68
N TRP A 328 -66.99 -13.08 13.87
CA TRP A 328 -68.27 -13.75 13.64
C TRP A 328 -68.83 -14.42 14.92
N PHE A 329 -67.98 -15.11 15.68
CA PHE A 329 -68.37 -15.68 16.97
C PHE A 329 -68.74 -14.62 18.01
N ALA A 330 -68.04 -13.48 18.03
CA ALA A 330 -68.37 -12.37 18.93
C ALA A 330 -69.75 -11.77 18.64
N LEU A 331 -70.09 -11.60 17.35
CA LEU A 331 -71.40 -11.11 16.93
C LEU A 331 -72.54 -12.08 17.27
N LEU A 332 -72.32 -13.39 17.10
CA LEU A 332 -73.31 -14.39 17.52
C LEU A 332 -73.52 -14.38 19.03
N GLY A 333 -72.45 -14.30 19.83
CA GLY A 333 -72.55 -14.19 21.29
C GLY A 333 -73.34 -12.96 21.75
N LEU A 334 -73.11 -11.81 21.12
CA LEU A 334 -73.86 -10.58 21.38
C LEU A 334 -75.34 -10.71 21.01
N SER A 335 -75.66 -11.37 19.89
CA SER A 335 -77.05 -11.59 19.48
C SER A 335 -77.81 -12.50 20.44
N ALA A 336 -77.16 -13.56 20.96
CA ALA A 336 -77.73 -14.46 21.96
C ALA A 336 -77.97 -13.74 23.30
N LEU A 337 -77.04 -12.89 23.72
CA LEU A 337 -77.20 -12.05 24.92
C LEU A 337 -78.33 -11.04 24.77
N ALA A 338 -78.45 -10.39 23.61
CA ALA A 338 -79.55 -9.47 23.32
C ALA A 338 -80.91 -10.18 23.34
N GLY A 339 -80.99 -11.39 22.77
CA GLY A 339 -82.19 -12.24 22.83
C GLY A 339 -82.57 -12.63 24.26
N ALA A 340 -81.60 -13.10 25.05
CA ALA A 340 -81.83 -13.47 26.46
C ALA A 340 -82.30 -12.28 27.32
N VAL A 341 -81.80 -11.07 27.05
CA VAL A 341 -82.25 -9.85 27.74
C VAL A 341 -83.68 -9.46 27.32
N GLN A 342 -84.05 -9.63 26.05
CA GLN A 342 -85.41 -9.37 25.58
C GLN A 342 -86.43 -10.36 26.16
N ASP A 343 -86.10 -11.65 26.21
CA ASP A 343 -86.99 -12.66 26.80
C ASP A 343 -87.18 -12.43 28.30
N ARG A 344 -86.12 -12.03 29.01
CA ARG A 344 -86.23 -11.67 30.44
C ARG A 344 -87.08 -10.42 30.67
N ARG A 345 -87.08 -9.46 29.74
CA ARG A 345 -87.97 -8.27 29.81
C ARG A 345 -89.43 -8.63 29.54
N ARG A 346 -89.70 -9.58 28.66
CA ARG A 346 -91.06 -10.08 28.38
C ARG A 346 -91.63 -10.91 29.54
N ALA A 347 -90.80 -11.63 30.27
CA ALA A 347 -91.22 -12.41 31.44
C ALA A 347 -91.52 -11.56 32.69
N LEU A 348 -91.15 -10.26 32.68
CA LEU A 348 -91.34 -9.33 33.80
C LEU A 348 -92.43 -8.26 33.54
N ALA A 349 -93.08 -8.30 32.37
CA ALA A 349 -94.19 -7.43 31.98
C ALA A 349 -95.52 -8.19 32.02
#